data_AF-A0A7F5RN49-F1
#
_entry.id   AF-A0A7F5RN49-F1
#
_cell.length_a   1.000
_cell.length_b   1.000
_cell.length_c   1.000
_cell.angle_alpha   90.00
_cell.angle_beta   90.00
_cell.angle_gamma   90.00
#
_symmetry.space_group_name_H-M   'P 1'
#
loop_
_entity.id
_entity.type
_entity.pdbx_description
1 polymer ?
#
loop_
_entity_poly.entity_id
_entity_poly.type
_entity_poly.pdbx_seq_one_letter_code
_entity_poly.pdbx_strand_id
1 'polypeptide(L)'
;MAIVKHTVAVLCKHLNFLYDLELKSETFRQAKFNKCEEKSIEQFWNVLSALGNCEFDNETNKIKDFLNKLGYTRSKFYDLDLNTTNARELLFALAFIISKGELDRIVKKKCQKSLFHIDSTLRDSKNDINFSLNALKDENDLANSIEWIKGKANYNKTVAKEYELSINNVLEKLRALNDMEYARLFLNNTKEIIQMLDNHDQWLKKEAAFWEWMNTVIIEDQKGNNSLRP
;
A
#
# COMPACT_ATOMS: atom_id res chain seq x y z
N MET A 1 -3.32 25.56 -12.02
CA MET A 1 -2.49 24.65 -12.85
C MET A 1 -1.15 24.29 -12.19
N ALA A 2 -0.40 25.25 -11.62
CA ALA A 2 0.88 24.98 -10.92
C ALA A 2 0.73 24.13 -9.65
N ILE A 3 -0.32 24.35 -8.85
CA ILE A 3 -0.59 23.58 -7.61
C ILE A 3 -0.82 22.10 -7.92
N VAL A 4 -1.60 21.80 -8.96
CA VAL A 4 -1.86 20.43 -9.41
C VAL A 4 -0.57 19.76 -9.89
N LYS A 5 0.20 20.46 -10.74
CA LYS A 5 1.49 19.94 -11.22
C LYS A 5 2.43 19.58 -10.06
N HIS A 6 2.51 20.45 -9.06
CA HIS A 6 3.30 20.22 -7.86
C HIS A 6 2.78 19.04 -7.03
N THR A 7 1.48 18.97 -6.81
CA THR A 7 0.83 17.88 -6.06
C THR A 7 1.07 16.51 -6.70
N VAL A 8 0.88 16.41 -8.01
CA VAL A 8 1.18 15.18 -8.75
C VAL A 8 2.68 14.86 -8.70
N ALA A 9 3.56 15.86 -8.76
CA ALA A 9 4.99 15.62 -8.63
C ALA A 9 5.37 15.04 -7.25
N VAL A 10 4.70 15.47 -6.17
CA VAL A 10 4.86 14.89 -4.84
C VAL A 10 4.43 13.42 -4.82
N LEU A 11 3.28 13.08 -5.43
CA LEU A 11 2.83 11.69 -5.56
C LEU A 11 3.83 10.85 -6.36
N CYS A 12 4.29 11.34 -7.51
CA CYS A 12 5.30 10.66 -8.32
C CYS A 12 6.58 10.42 -7.52
N LYS A 13 7.09 11.43 -6.81
CA LYS A 13 8.28 11.29 -5.94
C LYS A 13 8.08 10.18 -4.92
N HIS A 14 6.90 10.11 -4.30
CA HIS A 14 6.61 9.09 -3.30
C HIS A 14 6.54 7.68 -3.91
N LEU A 15 5.82 7.49 -5.01
CA LEU A 15 5.69 6.20 -5.70
C LEU A 15 7.03 5.71 -6.27
N ASN A 16 7.80 6.62 -6.89
CA ASN A 16 9.12 6.32 -7.42
C ASN A 16 10.07 5.86 -6.30
N PHE A 17 10.01 6.50 -5.13
CA PHE A 17 10.81 6.10 -3.98
C PHE A 17 10.42 4.71 -3.43
N LEU A 18 9.13 4.35 -3.48
CA LEU A 18 8.65 3.08 -2.93
C LEU A 18 8.99 1.86 -3.81
N TYR A 19 9.08 2.06 -5.11
CA TYR A 19 9.04 0.98 -6.12
C TYR A 19 10.07 1.10 -7.24
N ASP A 20 11.01 2.05 -7.14
CA ASP A 20 12.04 2.31 -8.16
C ASP A 20 11.44 2.56 -9.55
N LEU A 21 10.50 3.51 -9.61
CA LEU A 21 9.77 3.86 -10.83
C LEU A 21 10.24 5.21 -11.38
N GLU A 22 9.96 5.47 -12.67
CA GLU A 22 10.30 6.72 -13.36
C GLU A 22 9.06 7.59 -13.68
N LEU A 23 8.04 7.60 -12.82
CA LEU A 23 6.84 8.41 -13.07
C LEU A 23 7.14 9.90 -13.08
N LYS A 24 6.51 10.62 -14.01
CA LYS A 24 6.58 12.08 -14.11
C LYS A 24 5.18 12.68 -14.01
N SER A 25 5.09 13.89 -13.47
CA SER A 25 3.81 14.63 -13.42
C SER A 25 3.22 14.91 -14.80
N GLU A 26 4.07 14.95 -15.83
CA GLU A 26 3.66 15.07 -17.23
C GLU A 26 2.85 13.86 -17.71
N THR A 27 3.21 12.64 -17.27
CA THR A 27 2.51 11.39 -17.58
C THR A 27 1.04 11.46 -17.14
N PHE A 28 0.76 12.02 -15.96
CA PHE A 28 -0.60 12.22 -15.45
C PHE A 28 -1.37 13.29 -16.24
N ARG A 29 -0.68 14.37 -16.64
CA ARG A 29 -1.28 15.41 -17.49
C ARG A 29 -1.68 14.84 -18.85
N GLN A 30 -0.81 14.04 -19.46
CA GLN A 30 -1.07 13.37 -20.73
C GLN A 30 -2.19 12.33 -20.59
N ALA A 31 -2.21 11.56 -19.50
CA ALA A 31 -3.23 10.56 -19.22
C ALA A 31 -4.62 11.19 -19.11
N LYS A 32 -4.73 12.35 -18.45
CA LYS A 32 -5.97 13.15 -18.43
C LYS A 32 -6.54 13.37 -19.84
N PHE A 33 -5.72 13.51 -20.87
CA PHE A 33 -6.16 13.75 -22.25
C PHE A 33 -6.06 12.54 -23.19
N ASN A 34 -5.74 11.34 -22.69
CA ASN A 34 -5.42 10.15 -23.52
C ASN A 34 -4.34 10.44 -24.59
N LYS A 35 -3.30 11.19 -24.20
CA LYS A 35 -2.16 11.55 -25.06
C LYS A 35 -0.83 10.99 -24.54
N CYS A 36 -0.88 9.87 -23.81
CA CYS A 36 0.32 9.23 -23.30
C CYS A 36 1.06 8.48 -24.41
N GLU A 37 2.39 8.58 -24.38
CA GLU A 37 3.27 7.69 -25.13
C GLU A 37 3.25 6.29 -24.53
N GLU A 38 3.62 5.28 -25.31
CA GLU A 38 3.65 3.86 -24.89
C GLU A 38 4.45 3.65 -23.60
N LYS A 39 5.64 4.26 -23.48
CA LYS A 39 6.44 4.24 -22.25
C LYS A 39 5.69 4.77 -21.02
N SER A 40 4.85 5.79 -21.20
CA SER A 40 4.04 6.34 -20.10
C SER A 40 2.91 5.40 -19.67
N ILE A 41 2.36 4.64 -20.61
CA ILE A 41 1.31 3.64 -20.37
C ILE A 41 1.88 2.45 -19.61
N GLU A 42 3.06 1.98 -20.03
CA GLU A 42 3.83 0.95 -19.32
C GLU A 42 4.12 1.36 -17.87
N GLN A 43 4.54 2.61 -17.65
CA GLN A 43 4.76 3.13 -16.29
C GLN A 43 3.49 3.09 -15.43
N PHE A 44 2.31 3.38 -15.99
CA PHE A 44 1.06 3.24 -15.22
C PHE A 44 0.79 1.78 -14.84
N TRP A 45 0.98 0.84 -15.76
CA TRP A 45 0.84 -0.59 -15.45
C TRP A 45 1.81 -1.04 -14.36
N ASN A 46 3.07 -0.60 -14.42
CA ASN A 46 4.07 -0.92 -13.41
C ASN A 46 3.67 -0.42 -12.02
N VAL A 47 3.11 0.80 -11.93
CA VAL A 47 2.61 1.35 -10.66
C VAL A 47 1.42 0.55 -10.13
N LEU A 48 0.47 0.20 -11.00
CA LEU A 48 -0.70 -0.59 -10.61
C LEU A 48 -0.28 -1.98 -10.12
N SER A 49 0.69 -2.61 -10.80
CA SER A 49 1.28 -3.89 -10.40
C SER A 49 1.95 -3.79 -9.04
N ALA A 50 2.76 -2.74 -8.84
CA ALA A 50 3.48 -2.48 -7.61
C ALA A 50 2.56 -2.25 -6.41
N LEU A 51 1.48 -1.49 -6.59
CA LEU A 51 0.47 -1.26 -5.54
C LEU A 51 -0.38 -2.51 -5.27
N GLY A 52 -0.67 -3.30 -6.31
CA GLY A 52 -1.37 -4.58 -6.21
C GLY A 52 -0.52 -5.73 -5.67
N ASN A 53 0.79 -5.51 -5.46
CA ASN A 53 1.77 -6.55 -5.17
C ASN A 53 1.67 -7.72 -6.16
N CYS A 54 1.41 -7.39 -7.43
CA CYS A 54 1.44 -8.32 -8.55
C CYS A 54 2.88 -8.34 -9.07
N GLU A 55 3.48 -9.53 -9.17
CA GLU A 55 4.82 -9.71 -9.77
C GLU A 55 4.83 -9.10 -11.18
N PHE A 56 5.92 -8.43 -11.57
CA PHE A 56 6.04 -7.61 -12.80
C PHE A 56 6.01 -8.38 -14.13
N ASP A 57 5.50 -9.61 -14.15
CA ASP A 57 5.44 -10.46 -15.34
C ASP A 57 4.12 -10.23 -16.10
N ASN A 58 4.00 -9.13 -16.85
CA ASN A 58 3.03 -8.91 -17.94
C ASN A 58 1.55 -9.36 -17.74
N GLU A 59 1.12 -9.59 -16.52
CA GLU A 59 -0.19 -10.15 -16.20
C GLU A 59 -1.14 -9.02 -15.84
N THR A 60 -1.57 -8.27 -16.84
CA THR A 60 -2.69 -7.31 -16.70
C THR A 60 -3.91 -7.96 -16.05
N ASN A 61 -4.07 -9.28 -16.21
CA ASN A 61 -5.08 -10.10 -15.51
C ASN A 61 -4.94 -10.09 -13.98
N LYS A 62 -3.73 -10.20 -13.42
CA LYS A 62 -3.53 -10.11 -11.95
C LYS A 62 -3.94 -8.74 -11.42
N ILE A 63 -3.61 -7.69 -12.17
CA ILE A 63 -4.00 -6.31 -11.82
C ILE A 63 -5.52 -6.14 -11.90
N LYS A 64 -6.16 -6.68 -12.94
CA LYS A 64 -7.62 -6.69 -13.10
C LYS A 64 -8.29 -7.46 -11.96
N ASP A 65 -7.79 -8.64 -11.61
CA ASP A 65 -8.31 -9.45 -10.49
C ASP A 65 -8.17 -8.72 -9.16
N PHE A 66 -7.04 -8.06 -8.94
CA PHE A 66 -6.82 -7.23 -7.75
C PHE A 66 -7.84 -6.09 -7.66
N LEU A 67 -8.01 -5.32 -8.75
CA LEU A 67 -8.99 -4.23 -8.81
C LEU A 67 -10.43 -4.73 -8.67
N ASN A 68 -10.74 -5.91 -9.23
CA ASN A 68 -12.06 -6.54 -9.07
C ASN A 68 -12.31 -6.92 -7.60
N LYS A 69 -11.32 -7.51 -6.92
CA LYS A 69 -11.39 -7.81 -5.47
C LYS A 69 -11.57 -6.55 -4.61
N LEU A 70 -11.02 -5.42 -5.04
CA LEU A 70 -11.22 -4.12 -4.38
C LEU A 70 -12.57 -3.46 -4.72
N GLY A 71 -13.35 -4.04 -5.64
CA GLY A 71 -14.67 -3.55 -6.05
C GLY A 71 -14.63 -2.44 -7.09
N TYR A 72 -13.63 -2.42 -7.98
CA TYR A 72 -13.57 -1.48 -9.09
C TYR A 72 -14.55 -1.88 -10.20
N THR A 73 -15.40 -0.95 -10.65
CA THR A 73 -16.57 -1.28 -11.51
C THR A 73 -16.51 -0.72 -12.93
N ARG A 74 -15.45 0.01 -13.32
CA ARG A 74 -15.35 0.59 -14.67
C ARG A 74 -15.02 -0.50 -15.69
N SER A 75 -16.01 -0.96 -16.44
CA SER A 75 -15.86 -2.01 -17.47
C SER A 75 -14.77 -1.71 -18.49
N LYS A 76 -14.67 -0.44 -18.95
CA LYS A 76 -13.66 0.03 -19.91
C LYS A 76 -12.22 -0.30 -19.51
N PHE A 77 -11.93 -0.44 -18.21
CA PHE A 77 -10.62 -0.82 -17.73
C PHE A 77 -10.31 -2.31 -17.96
N TYR A 78 -11.31 -3.18 -17.83
CA TYR A 78 -11.15 -4.63 -18.00
C TYR A 78 -10.92 -5.02 -19.46
N ASP A 79 -11.31 -4.16 -20.39
CA ASP A 79 -11.06 -4.31 -21.82
C ASP A 79 -9.65 -3.87 -22.23
N LEU A 80 -8.85 -3.27 -21.33
CA LEU A 80 -7.50 -2.79 -21.64
C LEU A 80 -6.48 -3.93 -21.74
N ASP A 81 -5.53 -3.76 -22.65
CA ASP A 81 -4.29 -4.50 -22.80
C ASP A 81 -3.06 -3.59 -22.59
N LEU A 82 -1.86 -4.13 -22.77
CA LEU A 82 -0.61 -3.36 -22.63
C LEU A 82 -0.44 -2.32 -23.74
N ASN A 83 -1.09 -2.52 -24.90
CA ASN A 83 -0.94 -1.70 -26.09
C ASN A 83 -2.04 -0.62 -26.21
N THR A 84 -2.95 -0.53 -25.23
CA THR A 84 -4.12 0.36 -25.35
C THR A 84 -3.76 1.80 -25.03
N THR A 85 -4.25 2.73 -25.84
CA THR A 85 -3.98 4.17 -25.70
C THR A 85 -4.78 4.87 -24.59
N ASN A 86 -5.63 4.14 -23.85
CA ASN A 86 -6.56 4.73 -22.89
C ASN A 86 -5.93 4.92 -21.49
N ALA A 87 -4.90 5.75 -21.44
CA ALA A 87 -4.18 6.08 -20.20
C ALA A 87 -5.08 6.74 -19.13
N ARG A 88 -6.20 7.35 -19.52
CA ARG A 88 -7.17 7.92 -18.57
C ARG A 88 -7.82 6.83 -17.70
N GLU A 89 -8.12 5.66 -18.25
CA GLU A 89 -8.67 4.55 -17.47
C GLU A 89 -7.65 4.00 -16.47
N LEU A 90 -6.36 3.96 -16.85
CA LEU A 90 -5.27 3.60 -15.93
C LEU A 90 -5.13 4.63 -14.80
N LEU A 91 -5.29 5.92 -15.12
CA LEU A 91 -5.31 6.99 -14.12
C LEU A 91 -6.49 6.84 -13.16
N PHE A 92 -7.68 6.48 -13.64
CA PHE A 92 -8.83 6.20 -12.76
C PHE A 92 -8.57 4.99 -11.85
N ALA A 93 -7.99 3.91 -12.38
CA ALA A 93 -7.63 2.75 -11.58
C ALA A 93 -6.61 3.10 -10.49
N LEU A 94 -5.58 3.89 -10.83
CA LEU A 94 -4.58 4.35 -9.87
C LEU A 94 -5.22 5.19 -8.75
N ALA A 95 -6.05 6.17 -9.14
CA ALA A 95 -6.75 7.01 -8.19
C ALA A 95 -7.69 6.19 -7.27
N PHE A 96 -8.32 5.14 -7.81
CA PHE A 96 -9.14 4.23 -7.01
C PHE A 96 -8.32 3.42 -6.00
N ILE A 97 -7.17 2.88 -6.40
CA ILE A 97 -6.29 2.14 -5.48
C ILE A 97 -5.81 3.05 -4.33
N ILE A 98 -5.40 4.27 -4.66
CA ILE A 98 -4.97 5.25 -3.65
C ILE A 98 -6.13 5.60 -2.71
N SER A 99 -7.36 5.80 -3.22
CA SER A 99 -8.51 6.14 -2.37
C SER A 99 -8.97 5.00 -1.46
N LYS A 100 -8.59 3.75 -1.76
CA LYS A 100 -8.79 2.60 -0.86
C LYS A 100 -7.75 2.52 0.27
N GLY A 101 -6.80 3.45 0.34
CA GLY A 101 -5.76 3.49 1.38
C GLY A 101 -4.64 2.48 1.15
N GLU A 102 -4.47 1.97 -0.08
CA GLU A 102 -3.44 0.98 -0.38
C GLU A 102 -2.03 1.56 -0.21
N LEU A 103 -1.83 2.82 -0.59
CA LEU A 103 -0.58 3.54 -0.37
C LEU A 103 -0.22 3.61 1.12
N ASP A 104 -1.20 3.98 1.97
CA ASP A 104 -1.02 4.04 3.43
C ASP A 104 -0.72 2.66 4.02
N ARG A 105 -1.43 1.63 3.53
CA ARG A 105 -1.22 0.23 3.94
C ARG A 105 0.21 -0.22 3.65
N ILE A 106 0.75 0.13 2.49
CA ILE A 106 2.12 -0.21 2.08
C ILE A 106 3.15 0.52 2.94
N VAL A 107 2.97 1.82 3.16
CA VAL A 107 3.85 2.61 4.05
C VAL A 107 3.84 2.03 5.45
N LYS A 108 2.65 1.74 6.01
CA LYS A 108 2.50 1.10 7.32
C LYS A 108 3.22 -0.25 7.38
N LYS A 109 3.07 -1.10 6.35
CA LYS A 109 3.75 -2.41 6.29
C LYS A 109 5.28 -2.27 6.23
N LYS A 110 5.81 -1.27 5.51
CA LYS A 110 7.25 -0.99 5.50
C LYS A 110 7.73 -0.44 6.84
N CYS A 111 6.96 0.43 7.50
CA CYS A 111 7.26 0.92 8.85
C CYS A 111 7.27 -0.20 9.89
N GLN A 112 6.31 -1.13 9.85
CA GLN A 112 6.24 -2.29 10.76
C GLN A 112 7.46 -3.21 10.67
N LYS A 113 8.07 -3.29 9.48
CA LYS A 113 9.31 -4.05 9.26
C LYS A 113 10.58 -3.26 9.65
N SER A 114 10.44 -1.97 9.96
CA SER A 114 11.57 -1.11 10.29
C SER A 114 11.91 -1.16 11.78
N LEU A 115 13.14 -0.76 12.10
CA LEU A 115 13.66 -0.63 13.47
C LEU A 115 12.92 0.44 14.30
N PHE A 116 12.11 1.29 13.65
CA PHE A 116 11.27 2.30 14.29
C PHE A 116 9.93 1.75 14.79
N HIS A 117 9.54 0.54 14.39
CA HIS A 117 8.35 -0.09 14.93
C HIS A 117 8.60 -0.46 16.40
N ILE A 118 8.09 0.37 17.30
CA ILE A 118 7.90 0.02 18.70
C ILE A 118 6.46 -0.48 18.75
N ASP A 119 6.28 -1.80 18.85
CA ASP A 119 4.97 -2.34 19.15
C ASP A 119 4.66 -2.01 20.62
N SER A 120 4.17 -0.79 20.87
CA SER A 120 3.65 -0.38 22.17
C SER A 120 2.39 -1.16 22.54
N THR A 121 1.90 -2.01 21.62
CA THR A 121 0.84 -2.98 21.84
C THR A 121 1.38 -4.38 22.13
N LEU A 122 2.40 -4.49 22.99
CA LEU A 122 2.52 -5.69 23.82
C LEU A 122 1.21 -5.82 24.58
N ARG A 123 0.23 -6.48 23.95
CA ARG A 123 -1.13 -6.60 24.43
C ARG A 123 -1.00 -7.14 25.83
N ASP A 124 -1.41 -6.33 26.80
CA ASP A 124 -1.52 -6.73 28.20
C ASP A 124 -2.10 -8.14 28.20
N SER A 125 -1.32 -9.14 28.64
CA SER A 125 -1.72 -10.54 28.71
C SER A 125 -2.82 -10.78 29.76
N LYS A 126 -3.50 -9.72 30.21
CA LYS A 126 -4.48 -9.71 31.29
C LYS A 126 -5.77 -10.47 30.95
N ASN A 127 -5.96 -10.91 29.71
CA ASN A 127 -7.07 -11.78 29.32
C ASN A 127 -6.62 -13.22 29.09
N ASP A 128 -5.77 -13.76 29.95
CA ASP A 128 -5.71 -15.20 30.16
C ASP A 128 -7.00 -15.66 30.83
N ILE A 129 -8.03 -15.87 30.01
CA ILE A 129 -9.21 -16.61 30.40
C ILE A 129 -8.72 -18.02 30.72
N ASN A 130 -8.69 -18.35 32.01
CA ASN A 130 -8.35 -19.67 32.52
C ASN A 130 -9.20 -20.72 31.80
N PHE A 131 -8.56 -21.53 30.95
CA PHE A 131 -9.18 -22.70 30.36
C PHE A 131 -9.46 -23.69 31.48
N SER A 132 -10.73 -23.89 31.83
CA SER A 132 -11.14 -24.86 32.84
C SER A 132 -11.61 -26.13 32.15
N LEU A 133 -10.81 -27.20 32.26
CA LEU A 133 -11.10 -28.56 31.77
C LEU A 133 -12.39 -29.16 32.35
N ASN A 134 -12.94 -28.55 33.40
CA ASN A 134 -14.02 -29.09 34.21
C ASN A 134 -15.42 -28.95 33.57
N ALA A 135 -15.52 -28.49 32.32
CA ALA A 135 -16.78 -28.21 31.63
C ALA A 135 -17.05 -29.08 30.38
N LEU A 136 -16.20 -30.07 30.09
CA LEU A 136 -16.39 -30.96 28.94
C LEU A 136 -17.53 -31.95 29.22
N LYS A 137 -18.67 -31.80 28.54
CA LYS A 137 -19.85 -32.67 28.74
C LYS A 137 -20.02 -33.68 27.61
N ASP A 138 -19.50 -33.40 26.41
CA ASP A 138 -19.61 -34.28 25.24
C ASP A 138 -18.42 -34.17 24.27
N GLU A 139 -18.43 -35.00 23.20
CA GLU A 139 -17.41 -35.01 22.15
C GLU A 139 -17.33 -33.69 21.35
N ASN A 140 -18.43 -32.94 21.28
CA ASN A 140 -18.47 -31.67 20.56
C ASN A 140 -17.77 -30.57 21.38
N ASP A 141 -17.94 -30.57 22.70
CA ASP A 141 -17.18 -29.72 23.62
C ASP A 141 -15.68 -30.00 23.54
N LEU A 142 -15.30 -31.28 23.39
CA LEU A 142 -13.91 -31.68 23.20
C LEU A 142 -13.35 -31.14 21.87
N ALA A 143 -14.10 -31.29 20.77
CA ALA A 143 -13.71 -30.77 19.45
C ALA A 143 -13.54 -29.24 19.45
N ASN A 144 -14.50 -28.51 20.05
CA ASN A 144 -14.44 -27.06 20.18
C ASN A 144 -13.26 -26.60 21.06
N SER A 145 -12.98 -27.34 22.13
CA SER A 145 -11.83 -27.08 23.01
C SER A 145 -10.50 -27.31 22.30
N ILE A 146 -10.39 -28.36 21.49
CA ILE A 146 -9.20 -28.62 20.66
C ILE A 146 -8.98 -27.46 19.67
N GLU A 147 -10.02 -26.99 18.99
CA GLU A 147 -9.92 -25.84 18.08
C GLU A 147 -9.54 -24.55 18.81
N TRP A 148 -10.12 -24.30 20.00
CA TRP A 148 -9.72 -23.17 20.83
C TRP A 148 -8.25 -23.23 21.25
N ILE A 149 -7.76 -24.40 21.71
CA ILE A 149 -6.36 -24.60 22.09
C ILE A 149 -5.44 -24.38 20.88
N LYS A 150 -5.78 -24.91 19.70
CA LYS A 150 -5.02 -24.65 18.47
C LYS A 150 -4.98 -23.17 18.13
N GLY A 151 -6.12 -22.48 18.24
CA GLY A 151 -6.23 -21.04 18.05
C GLY A 151 -5.33 -20.26 19.03
N LYS A 152 -5.39 -20.59 20.33
CA LYS A 152 -4.57 -19.97 21.37
C LYS A 152 -3.08 -20.29 21.18
N ALA A 153 -2.72 -21.50 20.80
CA ALA A 153 -1.33 -21.88 20.51
C ALA A 153 -0.78 -21.09 19.31
N ASN A 154 -1.56 -20.95 18.23
CA ASN A 154 -1.19 -20.13 17.08
C ASN A 154 -1.08 -18.64 17.45
N TYR A 155 -2.01 -18.13 18.26
CA TYR A 155 -1.94 -16.76 18.78
C TYR A 155 -0.65 -16.54 19.59
N ASN A 156 -0.35 -17.42 20.54
CA ASN A 156 0.86 -17.32 21.37
C ASN A 156 2.14 -17.40 20.53
N LYS A 157 2.15 -18.22 19.45
CA LYS A 157 3.27 -18.28 18.50
C LYS A 157 3.48 -16.95 17.77
N THR A 158 2.41 -16.27 17.38
CA THR A 158 2.50 -14.94 16.76
C THR A 158 3.03 -13.91 17.74
N VAL A 159 2.49 -13.89 18.97
CA VAL A 159 2.95 -13.00 20.04
C VAL A 159 4.44 -13.23 20.39
N ALA A 160 4.90 -14.48 20.43
CA ALA A 160 6.32 -14.80 20.68
C ALA A 160 7.25 -14.20 19.61
N LYS A 161 6.84 -14.24 18.33
CA LYS A 161 7.59 -13.59 17.23
C LYS A 161 7.62 -12.07 17.36
N GLU A 162 6.52 -11.47 17.80
CA GLU A 162 6.45 -10.02 18.05
C GLU A 162 7.42 -9.61 19.18
N TYR A 163 7.48 -10.39 20.26
CA TYR A 163 8.46 -10.18 21.34
C TYR A 163 9.91 -10.31 20.85
N GLU A 164 10.21 -11.36 20.07
CA GLU A 164 11.55 -11.56 19.50
C GLU A 164 11.99 -10.37 18.63
N LEU A 165 11.09 -9.88 17.77
CA LEU A 165 11.34 -8.70 16.95
C LEU A 165 11.59 -7.44 17.80
N SER A 166 10.78 -7.23 18.84
CA SER A 166 10.92 -6.08 19.73
C SER A 166 12.26 -6.12 20.50
N ILE A 167 12.67 -7.29 20.99
CA ILE A 167 13.96 -7.47 21.66
C ILE A 167 15.10 -7.14 20.70
N ASN A 168 15.05 -7.66 19.47
CA ASN A 168 16.07 -7.38 18.45
C ASN A 168 16.14 -5.88 18.12
N ASN A 169 15.00 -5.18 18.00
CA ASN A 169 14.97 -3.74 17.77
C ASN A 169 15.65 -2.95 18.90
N VAL A 170 15.48 -3.37 20.16
CA VAL A 170 16.15 -2.73 21.31
C VAL A 170 17.65 -3.03 21.31
N LEU A 171 18.05 -4.28 21.02
CA LEU A 171 19.45 -4.66 20.94
C LEU A 171 20.19 -3.89 19.85
N GLU A 172 19.60 -3.71 18.67
CA GLU A 172 20.17 -2.91 17.58
C GLU A 172 20.37 -1.44 18.00
N LYS A 173 19.40 -0.85 18.71
CA LYS A 173 19.54 0.51 19.26
C LYS A 173 20.66 0.61 20.30
N LEU A 174 20.77 -0.38 21.20
CA LEU A 174 21.85 -0.43 22.20
C LEU A 174 23.23 -0.60 21.54
N ARG A 175 23.35 -1.43 20.51
CA ARG A 175 24.57 -1.58 19.72
C ARG A 175 24.99 -0.27 19.06
N ALA A 176 24.03 0.42 18.43
CA ALA A 176 24.27 1.72 17.80
C ALA A 176 24.68 2.80 18.81
N LEU A 177 24.24 2.74 20.07
CA LEU A 177 24.67 3.68 21.10
C LEU A 177 26.09 3.40 21.64
N ASN A 178 26.53 2.15 21.58
CA ASN A 178 27.80 1.70 22.15
C ASN A 178 28.95 1.63 21.13
N ASP A 179 28.66 1.68 19.83
CA ASP A 179 29.65 1.56 18.77
C ASP A 179 29.36 2.54 17.62
N MET A 180 30.35 3.36 17.28
CA MET A 180 30.23 4.42 16.27
C MET A 180 30.06 3.89 14.84
N GLU A 181 30.63 2.73 14.52
CA GLU A 181 30.47 2.07 13.22
C GLU A 181 29.03 1.54 13.08
N TYR A 182 28.52 0.88 14.12
CA TYR A 182 27.12 0.47 14.18
C TYR A 182 26.16 1.67 14.19
N ALA A 183 26.51 2.78 14.86
CA ALA A 183 25.72 4.01 14.82
C ALA A 183 25.56 4.53 13.38
N ARG A 184 26.65 4.54 12.61
CA ARG A 184 26.63 4.96 11.20
C ARG A 184 25.81 4.01 10.34
N LEU A 185 25.99 2.70 10.52
CA LEU A 185 25.20 1.68 9.81
C LEU A 185 23.71 1.82 10.13
N PHE A 186 23.37 2.02 11.41
CA PHE A 186 22.01 2.23 11.88
C PHE A 186 21.38 3.49 11.26
N LEU A 187 22.09 4.63 11.28
CA LEU A 187 21.61 5.87 10.66
C LEU A 187 21.43 5.72 9.13
N ASN A 188 22.32 4.97 8.48
CA ASN A 188 22.21 4.73 7.04
C ASN A 188 20.99 3.84 6.72
N ASN A 189 20.79 2.77 7.49
CA ASN A 189 19.66 1.85 7.33
C ASN A 189 18.30 2.49 7.65
N THR A 190 18.29 3.53 8.49
CA THR A 190 17.06 4.24 8.89
C THR A 190 16.72 5.42 7.99
N LYS A 191 17.70 5.96 7.27
CA LYS A 191 17.54 7.10 6.35
C LYS A 191 16.45 6.85 5.30
N GLU A 192 16.41 5.65 4.73
CA GLU A 192 15.41 5.31 3.71
C GLU A 192 13.99 5.35 4.26
N ILE A 193 13.78 4.84 5.48
CA ILE A 193 12.47 4.86 6.14
C ILE A 193 12.05 6.28 6.49
N ILE A 194 12.96 7.11 6.98
CA ILE A 194 12.69 8.53 7.26
C ILE A 194 12.30 9.25 5.97
N GLN A 195 13.06 9.06 4.90
CA GLN A 195 12.77 9.67 3.60
C GLN A 195 11.43 9.19 3.01
N MET A 196 11.08 7.92 3.19
CA MET A 196 9.76 7.38 2.83
C MET A 196 8.64 8.11 3.57
N LEU A 197 8.79 8.26 4.90
CA LEU A 197 7.82 8.93 5.76
C LEU A 197 7.67 10.41 5.41
N ASP A 198 8.77 11.11 5.14
CA ASP A 198 8.74 12.51 4.71
C ASP A 198 8.02 12.69 3.37
N ASN A 199 8.25 11.78 2.41
CA ASN A 199 7.54 11.79 1.14
C ASN A 199 6.04 11.52 1.33
N HIS A 200 5.69 10.61 2.25
CA HIS A 200 4.32 10.27 2.57
C HIS A 200 3.57 11.43 3.26
N ASP A 201 4.20 12.08 4.25
CA ASP A 201 3.65 13.27 4.91
C ASP A 201 3.43 14.43 3.92
N GLN A 202 4.38 14.65 3.01
CA GLN A 202 4.21 15.63 1.93
C GLN A 202 3.03 15.30 1.02
N TRP A 203 2.81 14.01 0.73
CA TRP A 203 1.66 13.55 -0.05
C TRP A 203 0.34 13.83 0.69
N LEU A 204 0.22 13.43 1.95
CA LEU A 204 -1.00 13.64 2.76
C LEU A 204 -1.37 15.13 2.86
N LYS A 205 -0.38 16.02 2.98
CA LYS A 205 -0.59 17.48 2.98
C LYS A 205 -1.13 18.04 1.66
N LYS A 206 -1.07 17.29 0.56
CA LYS A 206 -1.43 17.73 -0.79
C LYS A 206 -2.52 16.88 -1.44
N GLU A 207 -2.91 15.75 -0.86
CA GLU A 207 -3.86 14.81 -1.46
C GLU A 207 -5.21 15.46 -1.81
N ALA A 208 -5.67 16.42 -1.00
CA ALA A 208 -6.91 17.14 -1.27
C ALA A 208 -6.91 17.82 -2.65
N ALA A 209 -5.79 18.45 -3.02
CA ALA A 209 -5.63 19.09 -4.33
C ALA A 209 -5.54 18.06 -5.48
N PHE A 210 -5.05 16.84 -5.19
CA PHE A 210 -5.09 15.75 -6.16
C PHE A 210 -6.53 15.30 -6.41
N TRP A 211 -7.33 15.13 -5.35
CA TRP A 211 -8.74 14.72 -5.48
C TRP A 211 -9.60 15.77 -6.18
N GLU A 212 -9.40 17.05 -5.88
CA GLU A 212 -10.03 18.15 -6.62
C GLU A 212 -9.69 18.09 -8.12
N TRP A 213 -8.42 17.82 -8.45
CA TRP A 213 -8.03 17.66 -9.84
C TRP A 213 -8.64 16.41 -10.48
N MET A 214 -8.66 15.26 -9.79
CA MET A 214 -9.28 14.03 -10.28
C MET A 214 -10.77 14.20 -10.58
N ASN A 215 -11.49 15.00 -9.77
CA ASN A 215 -12.87 15.35 -10.06
C ASN A 215 -13.02 16.05 -11.41
N THR A 216 -12.07 16.90 -11.81
CA THR A 216 -12.08 17.51 -13.16
C THR A 216 -11.92 16.46 -14.26
N VAL A 217 -11.07 15.44 -14.04
CA VAL A 217 -10.86 14.35 -15.01
C VAL A 217 -12.15 13.53 -15.18
N ILE A 218 -12.85 13.24 -14.08
CA ILE A 218 -14.13 12.51 -14.09
C ILE A 218 -15.22 13.31 -14.82
N ILE A 219 -15.37 14.59 -14.50
CA ILE A 219 -16.38 15.46 -15.13
C ILE A 219 -16.14 15.56 -16.64
N GLU A 220 -14.88 15.71 -17.07
CA GLU A 220 -14.52 15.77 -18.49
C GLU A 220 -14.80 14.44 -19.22
N ASP A 221 -14.53 13.30 -18.56
CA ASP A 221 -14.85 11.98 -19.11
C ASP A 221 -16.35 11.77 -19.31
N GLN A 222 -17.17 12.21 -18.34
CA GLN A 222 -18.64 12.14 -18.44
C GLN A 222 -19.17 13.05 -19.55
N LYS A 223 -18.65 14.27 -19.69
CA LYS A 223 -19.05 15.20 -20.77
C LYS A 223 -18.71 14.63 -22.15
N GLY A 224 -17.54 14.03 -22.32
CA GLY A 224 -17.14 13.38 -23.57
C GLY A 224 -18.01 12.18 -23.94
N ASN A 225 -18.46 11.40 -22.95
CA ASN A 225 -19.39 10.28 -23.18
C ASN A 225 -20.82 10.75 -23.50
N ASN A 226 -21.27 11.87 -22.92
CA ASN A 226 -22.60 12.43 -23.19
C ASN A 226 -22.70 13.14 -24.55
N SER A 227 -21.61 13.66 -25.10
CA SER A 227 -21.58 14.20 -26.47
C SER A 227 -21.62 13.13 -27.58
N LEU A 228 -21.52 11.85 -27.22
CA LEU A 228 -21.56 10.70 -28.13
C LEU A 228 -22.84 9.87 -28.03
N ARG A 229 -23.81 10.29 -27.20
CA ARG A 229 -25.16 9.70 -27.19
C ARG A 229 -26.12 10.65 -27.93
N PRO A 230 -26.70 10.21 -29.07
CA PRO A 230 -27.74 10.97 -29.76
C PRO A 230 -29.01 11.12 -28.91
#